data_AF-A0A8P4G8R0-F1
#
_entry.id   AF-A0A8P4G8R0-F1
#
_cell.length_a   1.000
_cell.length_b   1.000
_cell.length_c   1.000
_cell.angle_alpha   90.00
_cell.angle_beta   90.00
_cell.angle_gamma   90.00
#
_symmetry.space_group_name_H-M   'P 1'
#
loop_
_entity.id
_entity.type
_entity.pdbx_description
1 polymer ?
#
loop_
_entity_poly.entity_id
_entity_poly.type
_entity_poly.pdbx_seq_one_letter_code
_entity_poly.pdbx_strand_id
1 'polypeptide(L)'
;MVLISLLVLNLLHVLNLVPLKPYSRSLGERLLVPAICNSIHAVMAMWAKASCSYAGLYPLTLPLLPIVTVGFSVCMKLASPPSIHISVLISILSGTSFVITVSHGLAGIEPLEYMYAPLALILHSLSLTWLAKVSEAELHHPPDAQASIFDIYYTQLVNQSWVLGLLWLLHPDSPWQVLSRGNWHSLLFHGYLLAILLLGMVLNFLVGISALCVSPLAAAVLHSAKQMGQPLLHLL
;
A
#
# COMPACT_ATOMS: atom_id res chain seq x y z
N MET A 1 7.41 7.23 5.72
CA MET A 1 7.38 7.11 4.25
C MET A 1 6.53 8.22 3.64
N VAL A 2 5.24 8.33 3.99
CA VAL A 2 4.31 9.35 3.46
C VAL A 2 4.85 10.79 3.54
N LEU A 3 5.37 11.24 4.69
CA LEU A 3 5.93 12.59 4.81
C LEU A 3 7.15 12.82 3.90
N ILE A 4 7.99 11.80 3.72
CA ILE A 4 9.15 11.89 2.84
C ILE A 4 8.69 11.95 1.38
N SER A 5 7.67 11.17 1.00
CA SER A 5 7.06 11.25 -0.33
C SER A 5 6.51 12.65 -0.61
N LEU A 6 5.81 13.25 0.36
CA LEU A 6 5.32 14.63 0.25
C LEU A 6 6.47 15.64 0.13
N LEU A 7 7.53 15.49 0.93
CA LEU A 7 8.71 16.35 0.87
C LEU A 7 9.37 16.28 -0.51
N VAL A 8 9.56 15.07 -1.04
CA VAL A 8 10.17 14.85 -2.37
C VAL A 8 9.30 15.42 -3.48
N LEU A 9 7.98 15.19 -3.46
CA LEU A 9 7.07 15.74 -4.46
C LEU A 9 7.03 17.26 -4.42
N ASN A 10 6.99 17.87 -3.23
CA ASN A 10 7.06 19.32 -3.09
C ASN A 10 8.40 19.87 -3.56
N LEU A 11 9.52 19.17 -3.30
CA LEU A 11 10.82 19.57 -3.83
C LEU A 11 10.87 19.50 -5.36
N LEU A 12 10.35 18.42 -5.96
CA LEU A 12 10.24 18.28 -7.42
C LEU A 12 9.36 19.38 -8.02
N HIS A 13 8.30 19.78 -7.31
CA HIS A 13 7.45 20.88 -7.73
C HIS A 13 8.16 22.24 -7.69
N VAL A 14 8.87 22.55 -6.61
CA VAL A 14 9.67 23.78 -6.49
C VAL A 14 10.76 23.84 -7.56
N LEU A 15 11.32 22.70 -7.94
CA LEU A 15 12.29 22.57 -9.04
C LEU A 15 11.64 22.60 -10.43
N ASN A 16 10.33 22.82 -10.55
CA ASN A 16 9.54 22.78 -11.79
C ASN A 16 9.66 21.46 -12.58
N LEU A 17 10.01 20.35 -11.91
CA LEU A 17 10.08 19.02 -12.53
C LEU A 17 8.72 18.34 -12.61
N VAL A 18 7.79 18.70 -11.72
CA VAL A 18 6.43 18.17 -11.69
C VAL A 18 5.43 19.31 -11.48
N PRO A 19 4.47 19.54 -12.41
CA PRO A 19 3.37 20.46 -12.16
C PRO A 19 2.42 19.82 -11.15
N LEU A 20 2.39 20.35 -9.93
CA LEU A 20 1.41 19.98 -8.91
C LEU A 20 0.36 21.09 -8.82
N LYS A 21 -0.91 20.71 -8.87
CA LYS A 21 -2.02 21.61 -8.58
C LYS A 21 -2.20 21.74 -7.05
N PRO A 22 -2.72 22.89 -6.56
CA PRO A 22 -3.08 23.02 -5.16
C PRO A 22 -4.17 22.01 -4.79
N TYR A 23 -4.21 21.63 -3.51
CA TYR A 23 -5.16 20.66 -2.99
C TYR A 23 -6.61 21.07 -3.31
N SER A 24 -7.33 20.21 -4.01
CA SER A 24 -8.75 20.38 -4.32
C SER A 24 -9.61 19.60 -3.34
N ARG A 25 -10.58 20.26 -2.72
CA ARG A 25 -11.49 19.63 -1.75
C ARG A 25 -12.31 18.50 -2.38
N SER A 26 -12.80 18.68 -3.62
CA SER A 26 -13.58 17.66 -4.34
C SER A 26 -12.77 16.39 -4.57
N LEU A 27 -11.52 16.53 -5.02
CA LEU A 27 -10.62 15.39 -5.22
C LEU A 27 -10.22 14.75 -3.88
N GLY A 28 -9.99 15.58 -2.86
CA GLY A 28 -9.69 15.15 -1.50
C GLY A 28 -10.79 14.29 -0.89
N GLU A 29 -12.06 14.68 -1.03
CA GLU A 29 -13.20 13.90 -0.52
C GLU A 29 -13.32 12.53 -1.22
N ARG A 30 -13.10 12.47 -2.54
CA ARG A 30 -13.08 11.21 -3.31
C ARG A 30 -11.93 10.29 -2.91
N LEU A 31 -10.79 10.86 -2.53
CA LEU A 31 -9.58 10.15 -2.10
C LEU A 31 -9.54 9.89 -0.58
N LEU A 32 -10.56 10.27 0.16
CA LEU A 32 -10.63 10.02 1.60
C LEU A 32 -10.73 8.52 1.90
N VAL A 33 -11.63 7.82 1.21
CA VAL A 33 -11.83 6.37 1.37
C VAL A 33 -10.54 5.57 1.15
N PRO A 34 -9.80 5.72 0.03
CA PRO A 34 -8.55 4.98 -0.17
C PRO A 34 -7.47 5.40 0.81
N ALA A 35 -7.43 6.67 1.25
CA ALA A 35 -6.50 7.13 2.27
C ALA A 35 -6.78 6.48 3.64
N ILE A 36 -8.04 6.37 4.05
CA ILE A 36 -8.44 5.69 5.29
C ILE A 36 -8.07 4.21 5.21
N CYS A 37 -8.49 3.52 4.14
CA CYS A 37 -8.18 2.11 3.94
C CYS A 37 -6.67 1.84 3.95
N ASN A 38 -5.88 2.64 3.22
CA ASN A 38 -4.43 2.46 3.17
C ASN A 38 -3.73 2.79 4.50
N SER A 39 -4.25 3.77 5.25
CA SER A 39 -3.72 4.11 6.58
C SER A 39 -3.96 3.00 7.59
N ILE A 40 -5.19 2.49 7.67
CA ILE A 40 -5.53 1.38 8.58
C ILE A 40 -4.77 0.11 8.16
N HIS A 41 -4.67 -0.17 6.85
CA HIS A 41 -3.82 -1.23 6.33
C HIS A 41 -2.37 -1.08 6.83
N ALA A 42 -1.76 0.09 6.71
CA ALA A 42 -0.38 0.31 7.13
C ALA A 42 -0.17 0.06 8.63
N VAL A 43 -1.12 0.49 9.48
CA VAL A 43 -1.07 0.24 10.92
C VAL A 43 -1.19 -1.26 11.22
N MET A 44 -2.19 -1.94 10.65
CA MET A 44 -2.37 -3.38 10.88
C MET A 44 -1.24 -4.22 10.32
N ALA A 45 -0.68 -3.84 9.16
CA ALA A 45 0.49 -4.51 8.58
C ALA A 45 1.73 -4.35 9.48
N MET A 46 1.91 -3.18 10.08
CA MET A 46 2.98 -2.95 11.05
C MET A 46 2.77 -3.76 12.34
N TRP A 47 1.54 -3.80 12.86
CA TRP A 47 1.22 -4.60 14.05
C TRP A 47 1.38 -6.09 13.81
N ALA A 48 0.88 -6.60 12.68
CA ALA A 48 1.07 -8.01 12.33
C ALA A 48 2.56 -8.39 12.20
N LYS A 49 3.39 -7.51 11.61
CA LYS A 49 4.84 -7.72 11.55
C LYS A 49 5.55 -7.60 12.90
N ALA A 50 5.03 -6.78 13.81
CA ALA A 50 5.62 -6.57 15.13
C ALA A 50 5.24 -7.69 16.12
N SER A 51 4.07 -8.29 15.97
CA SER A 51 3.57 -9.40 16.79
C SER A 51 4.37 -10.70 16.67
N CYS A 52 4.98 -10.99 15.51
CA CYS A 52 5.70 -12.25 15.29
C CYS A 52 7.19 -12.05 14.97
N SER A 53 8.05 -12.71 15.76
CA SER A 53 9.51 -12.74 15.52
C SER A 53 9.94 -13.68 14.39
N TYR A 54 9.09 -14.62 13.97
CA TYR A 54 9.36 -15.59 12.90
C TYR A 54 8.09 -15.79 12.06
N ALA A 55 8.23 -15.72 10.73
CA ALA A 55 7.25 -16.11 9.69
C ALA A 55 5.76 -16.00 10.08
N GLY A 56 5.26 -14.77 10.28
CA GLY A 56 3.86 -14.51 10.61
C GLY A 56 2.86 -14.81 9.48
N LEU A 57 1.56 -14.81 9.81
CA LEU A 57 0.46 -14.87 8.84
C LEU A 57 0.45 -13.73 7.81
N TYR A 58 0.96 -12.54 8.13
CA TYR A 58 0.95 -11.41 7.19
C TYR A 58 1.73 -11.66 5.88
N PRO A 59 3.01 -12.10 5.90
CA PRO A 59 3.71 -12.49 4.67
C PRO A 59 3.06 -13.67 3.95
N LEU A 60 2.33 -14.54 4.67
CA LEU A 60 1.61 -15.66 4.08
C LEU A 60 0.36 -15.22 3.30
N THR A 61 -0.37 -14.21 3.77
CA THR A 61 -1.58 -13.74 3.08
C THR A 61 -1.25 -12.85 1.88
N LEU A 62 -0.12 -12.16 1.89
CA LEU A 62 0.35 -11.26 0.83
C LEU A 62 0.25 -11.83 -0.61
N PRO A 63 0.61 -13.09 -0.89
CA PRO A 63 0.38 -13.72 -2.18
C PRO A 63 -1.07 -13.68 -2.66
N LEU A 64 -2.07 -13.67 -1.77
CA LEU A 64 -3.51 -13.63 -2.11
C LEU A 64 -4.00 -12.22 -2.49
N LEU A 65 -3.20 -11.18 -2.27
CA LEU A 65 -3.54 -9.79 -2.56
C LEU A 65 -4.00 -9.59 -4.03
N PRO A 66 -3.34 -10.14 -5.05
CA PRO A 66 -3.78 -10.00 -6.43
C PRO A 66 -5.15 -10.62 -6.68
N ILE A 67 -5.46 -11.79 -6.11
CA ILE A 67 -6.76 -12.46 -6.26
C ILE A 67 -7.88 -11.58 -5.70
N VAL A 68 -7.70 -11.07 -4.49
CA VAL A 68 -8.69 -10.21 -3.83
C VAL A 68 -8.85 -8.89 -4.59
N THR A 69 -7.76 -8.36 -5.16
CA THR A 69 -7.79 -7.16 -6.01
C THR A 69 -8.56 -7.39 -7.31
N VAL A 70 -8.46 -8.56 -7.95
CA VAL A 70 -9.32 -8.94 -9.08
C VAL A 70 -10.79 -8.93 -8.65
N GLY A 71 -11.12 -9.58 -7.53
CA GLY A 71 -12.48 -9.67 -7.01
C GLY A 71 -13.10 -8.29 -6.77
N PHE A 72 -12.35 -7.38 -6.13
CA PHE A 72 -12.80 -6.00 -5.94
C PHE A 72 -12.91 -5.22 -7.25
N SER A 73 -11.99 -5.42 -8.20
CA SER A 73 -12.05 -4.74 -9.50
C SER A 73 -13.32 -5.08 -10.28
N VAL A 74 -13.75 -6.35 -10.21
CA VAL A 74 -15.03 -6.80 -10.79
C VAL A 74 -16.22 -6.25 -10.00
N CYS A 75 -16.19 -6.33 -8.67
CA CYS A 75 -17.27 -5.83 -7.81
C CYS A 75 -17.51 -4.32 -7.97
N MET A 76 -16.43 -3.54 -8.08
CA MET A 76 -16.47 -2.08 -8.21
C MET A 76 -16.75 -1.59 -9.63
N LYS A 77 -16.87 -2.50 -10.61
CA LYS A 77 -17.09 -2.24 -12.04
C LYS A 77 -16.06 -1.26 -12.62
N LEU A 78 -14.78 -1.55 -12.46
CA LEU A 78 -13.73 -0.77 -13.15
C LEU A 78 -13.90 -0.86 -14.67
N ALA A 79 -13.64 0.24 -15.37
CA ALA A 79 -13.82 0.35 -16.81
C ALA A 79 -12.87 -0.58 -17.58
N SER A 80 -11.67 -0.83 -17.05
CA SER A 80 -10.71 -1.79 -17.60
C SER A 80 -10.48 -2.96 -16.63
N PRO A 81 -11.34 -4.00 -16.64
CA PRO A 81 -11.07 -5.20 -15.87
C PRO A 81 -9.83 -5.92 -16.42
N PRO A 82 -9.04 -6.60 -15.56
CA PRO A 82 -7.89 -7.36 -16.02
C PRO A 82 -8.33 -8.47 -16.98
N SER A 83 -7.53 -8.71 -18.03
CA SER A 83 -7.77 -9.80 -18.99
C SER A 83 -7.96 -11.14 -18.27
N ILE A 84 -8.94 -11.93 -18.72
CA ILE A 84 -9.29 -13.23 -18.12
C ILE A 84 -8.05 -14.14 -18.06
N HIS A 85 -7.22 -14.16 -19.10
CA HIS A 85 -6.00 -14.97 -19.13
C HIS A 85 -4.98 -14.55 -18.07
N ILE A 86 -4.81 -13.24 -17.87
CA ILE A 86 -3.89 -12.68 -16.88
C ILE A 86 -4.42 -12.94 -15.47
N SER A 87 -5.73 -12.80 -15.26
CA SER A 87 -6.40 -13.09 -14.00
C SER A 87 -6.25 -14.56 -13.60
N VAL A 88 -6.47 -15.49 -14.54
CA VAL A 88 -6.30 -16.94 -14.30
C VAL A 88 -4.84 -17.26 -13.96
N LEU A 89 -3.88 -16.74 -14.73
CA LEU A 89 -2.46 -16.96 -14.47
C LEU A 89 -2.04 -16.46 -13.08
N ILE A 90 -2.45 -15.25 -12.71
CA ILE A 90 -2.13 -14.66 -11.41
C ILE A 90 -2.82 -15.42 -10.29
N SER A 91 -4.05 -15.89 -10.50
CA SER A 91 -4.76 -16.72 -9.51
C SER A 91 -4.04 -18.05 -9.26
N ILE A 92 -3.58 -18.72 -10.33
CA ILE A 92 -2.77 -19.95 -10.22
C ILE A 92 -1.47 -19.65 -9.46
N LEU A 93 -0.75 -18.60 -9.86
CA LEU A 93 0.55 -18.25 -9.26
C LEU A 93 0.43 -17.86 -7.78
N SER A 94 -0.61 -17.10 -7.45
CA SER A 94 -0.95 -16.68 -6.09
C SER A 94 -1.35 -17.87 -5.22
N GLY A 95 -2.23 -18.74 -5.75
CA GLY A 95 -2.71 -19.94 -5.08
C GLY A 95 -1.58 -20.93 -4.81
N THR A 96 -0.72 -21.19 -5.79
CA THR A 96 0.43 -22.09 -5.60
C THR A 96 1.41 -21.53 -4.56
N SER A 97 1.76 -20.24 -4.65
CA SER A 97 2.65 -19.58 -3.68
C SER A 97 2.09 -19.65 -2.26
N PHE A 98 0.77 -19.45 -2.10
CA PHE A 98 0.10 -19.58 -0.82
C PHE A 98 0.20 -21.02 -0.27
N VAL A 99 -0.15 -22.02 -1.08
CA VAL A 99 -0.10 -23.44 -0.66
C VAL A 99 1.32 -23.87 -0.27
N ILE A 100 2.32 -23.48 -1.05
CA ILE A 100 3.74 -23.78 -0.76
C ILE A 100 4.13 -23.17 0.58
N THR A 101 3.80 -21.90 0.79
CA THR A 101 4.16 -21.18 2.03
C THR A 101 3.44 -21.77 3.25
N VAL A 102 2.17 -22.19 3.12
CA VAL A 102 1.46 -22.95 4.18
C VAL A 102 2.15 -24.29 4.45
N SER A 103 2.58 -24.99 3.40
CA SER A 103 3.16 -26.33 3.52
C SER A 103 4.51 -26.37 4.24
N HIS A 104 5.27 -25.26 4.21
CA HIS A 104 6.51 -25.11 4.98
C HIS A 104 6.29 -24.92 6.49
N GLY A 105 5.02 -24.86 6.94
CA GLY A 105 4.61 -24.83 8.33
C GLY A 105 4.50 -23.40 8.87
N LEU A 106 3.43 -23.15 9.63
CA LEU A 106 3.27 -21.94 10.43
C LEU A 106 3.68 -22.25 11.87
N ALA A 107 4.66 -21.53 12.38
CA ALA A 107 5.06 -21.63 13.78
C ALA A 107 4.40 -20.52 14.60
N GLY A 108 3.64 -20.90 15.63
CA GLY A 108 3.24 -20.00 16.73
C GLY A 108 2.52 -18.71 16.30
N ILE A 109 1.35 -18.84 15.69
CA ILE A 109 0.55 -17.69 15.25
C ILE A 109 -0.21 -17.10 16.45
N GLU A 110 -0.08 -15.79 16.66
CA GLU A 110 -0.92 -15.10 17.63
C GLU A 110 -2.37 -14.99 17.14
N PRO A 111 -3.39 -15.20 18.01
CA PRO A 111 -4.80 -15.13 17.62
C PRO A 111 -5.20 -13.78 17.01
N LEU A 112 -4.52 -12.69 17.38
CA LEU A 112 -4.74 -11.35 16.81
C LEU A 112 -4.32 -11.25 15.34
N GLU A 113 -3.30 -12.01 14.93
CA GLU A 113 -2.78 -11.98 13.56
C GLU A 113 -3.79 -12.56 12.55
N TYR A 114 -4.64 -13.50 13.00
CA TYR A 114 -5.75 -14.03 12.21
C TYR A 114 -6.80 -12.96 11.86
N MET A 115 -6.90 -11.88 12.62
CA MET A 115 -7.77 -10.76 12.29
C MET A 115 -7.03 -9.69 11.48
N TYR A 116 -5.82 -9.32 11.88
CA TYR A 116 -5.07 -8.25 11.23
C TYR A 116 -4.62 -8.59 9.81
N ALA A 117 -4.10 -9.80 9.58
CA ALA A 117 -3.57 -10.19 8.27
C ALA A 117 -4.61 -10.17 7.13
N PRO A 118 -5.81 -10.80 7.28
CA PRO A 118 -6.83 -10.74 6.22
C PRO A 118 -7.46 -9.35 6.09
N LEU A 119 -7.69 -8.64 7.20
CA LEU A 119 -8.26 -7.30 7.16
C LEU A 119 -7.30 -6.33 6.45
N ALA A 120 -6.00 -6.45 6.71
CA ALA A 120 -4.95 -5.68 6.05
C ALA A 120 -4.99 -5.90 4.55
N LEU A 121 -5.11 -7.16 4.12
CA LEU A 121 -5.18 -7.53 2.72
C LEU A 121 -6.43 -6.95 2.04
N ILE A 122 -7.60 -7.09 2.67
CA ILE A 122 -8.86 -6.54 2.16
C ILE A 122 -8.77 -5.02 2.03
N LEU A 123 -8.32 -4.31 3.07
CA LEU A 123 -8.20 -2.85 3.03
C LEU A 123 -7.19 -2.39 1.98
N HIS A 124 -6.08 -3.11 1.81
CA HIS A 124 -5.09 -2.75 0.80
C HIS A 124 -5.65 -2.92 -0.61
N SER A 125 -6.26 -4.07 -0.92
CA SER A 125 -6.91 -4.31 -2.20
C SER A 125 -8.01 -3.28 -2.50
N LEU A 126 -8.86 -2.96 -1.52
CA LEU A 126 -9.89 -1.94 -1.64
C LEU A 126 -9.28 -0.55 -1.90
N SER A 127 -8.19 -0.21 -1.22
CA SER A 127 -7.50 1.07 -1.43
C SER A 127 -6.93 1.20 -2.85
N LEU A 128 -6.33 0.13 -3.39
CA LEU A 128 -5.78 0.10 -4.75
C LEU A 128 -6.88 0.20 -5.81
N THR A 129 -7.94 -0.61 -5.67
CA THR A 129 -9.06 -0.61 -6.61
C THR A 129 -9.83 0.72 -6.57
N TRP A 130 -10.04 1.30 -5.39
CA TRP A 130 -10.71 2.60 -5.27
C TRP A 130 -9.85 3.72 -5.87
N LEU A 131 -8.54 3.68 -5.66
CA LEU A 131 -7.62 4.65 -6.24
C LEU A 131 -7.67 4.63 -7.78
N ALA A 132 -7.64 3.43 -8.38
CA ALA A 132 -7.80 3.27 -9.82
C ALA A 132 -9.17 3.78 -10.29
N LYS A 133 -10.24 3.52 -9.55
CA LYS A 133 -11.58 4.03 -9.85
C LYS A 133 -11.67 5.55 -9.84
N VAL A 134 -11.00 6.22 -8.88
CA VAL A 134 -10.93 7.69 -8.86
C VAL A 134 -10.13 8.20 -10.06
N SER A 135 -9.03 7.54 -10.44
CA SER A 135 -8.26 7.87 -11.65
C SER A 135 -9.12 7.79 -12.92
N GLU A 136 -9.88 6.70 -13.10
CA GLU A 136 -10.82 6.53 -14.23
C GLU A 136 -11.89 7.63 -14.25
N ALA A 137 -12.46 7.97 -13.09
CA ALA A 137 -13.47 9.02 -12.98
C ALA A 137 -12.92 10.42 -13.32
N GLU A 138 -11.68 10.70 -12.95
CA GLU A 138 -11.00 11.96 -13.31
C GLU A 138 -10.62 12.01 -14.79
N LEU A 139 -10.41 10.85 -15.45
CA LEU A 139 -10.17 10.79 -16.90
C LEU A 139 -11.38 11.22 -17.74
N HIS A 140 -12.59 11.15 -17.17
CA HIS A 140 -13.84 11.53 -17.84
C HIS A 140 -14.17 13.03 -17.68
N HIS A 141 -13.39 13.79 -16.91
CA HIS A 141 -13.56 15.22 -16.78
C HIS A 141 -12.98 15.98 -17.98
N PRO A 142 -13.50 17.20 -18.27
CA PRO A 142 -12.95 18.04 -19.33
C PRO A 142 -11.46 18.34 -19.10
N PRO A 143 -10.65 18.45 -20.17
CA PRO A 143 -9.18 18.54 -20.08
C PRO A 143 -8.68 19.73 -19.25
N ASP A 144 -9.46 20.83 -19.20
CA ASP A 144 -9.12 22.02 -18.41
C ASP A 144 -9.27 21.79 -16.88
N ALA A 145 -10.09 20.83 -16.47
CA ALA A 145 -10.36 20.49 -15.07
C ALA A 145 -9.70 19.17 -14.62
N GLN A 146 -9.06 18.44 -15.53
CA GLN A 146 -8.49 17.13 -15.26
C GLN A 146 -7.32 17.21 -14.26
N ALA A 147 -7.36 16.37 -13.22
CA ALA A 147 -6.26 16.21 -12.29
C ALA A 147 -5.17 15.31 -12.91
N SER A 148 -3.91 15.72 -12.81
CA SER A 148 -2.79 14.85 -13.20
C SER A 148 -2.70 13.64 -12.27
N ILE A 149 -2.09 12.55 -12.74
CA ILE A 149 -1.79 11.37 -11.91
C ILE A 149 -0.97 11.77 -10.67
N PHE A 150 -0.07 12.74 -10.83
CA PHE A 150 0.71 13.31 -9.72
C PHE A 150 -0.15 14.10 -8.74
N ASP A 151 -1.19 14.81 -9.21
CA ASP A 151 -2.14 15.54 -8.35
C ASP A 151 -2.98 14.57 -7.52
N ILE A 152 -3.43 13.47 -8.14
CA ILE A 152 -4.19 12.40 -7.47
C ILE A 152 -3.32 11.73 -6.39
N TYR A 153 -2.09 11.34 -6.75
CA TYR A 153 -1.16 10.72 -5.80
C TYR A 153 -0.77 11.66 -4.66
N TYR A 154 -0.50 12.93 -4.96
CA TYR A 154 -0.20 13.96 -3.96
C TYR A 154 -1.38 14.17 -2.99
N THR A 155 -2.59 14.32 -3.52
CA THR A 155 -3.81 14.51 -2.71
C THR A 155 -4.07 13.30 -1.80
N GLN A 156 -3.85 12.09 -2.30
CA GLN A 156 -3.93 10.87 -1.50
C GLN A 156 -2.89 10.87 -0.37
N LEU A 157 -1.63 11.24 -0.65
CA LEU A 157 -0.59 11.31 0.37
C LEU A 157 -0.90 12.35 1.46
N VAL A 158 -1.43 13.51 1.07
CA VAL A 158 -1.87 14.54 2.02
C VAL A 158 -2.95 13.96 2.94
N ASN A 159 -4.01 13.37 2.38
CA ASN A 159 -5.07 12.74 3.17
C ASN A 159 -4.53 11.63 4.08
N GLN A 160 -3.66 10.78 3.55
CA GLN A 160 -3.04 9.70 4.30
C GLN A 160 -2.18 10.22 5.45
N SER A 161 -1.49 11.36 5.28
CA SER A 161 -0.70 11.98 6.34
C SER A 161 -1.56 12.44 7.52
N TRP A 162 -2.73 13.03 7.24
CA TRP A 162 -3.69 13.44 8.26
C TRP A 162 -4.29 12.25 9.00
N VAL A 163 -4.72 11.22 8.28
CA VAL A 163 -5.30 10.01 8.89
C VAL A 163 -4.27 9.27 9.73
N LEU A 164 -3.04 9.08 9.24
CA LEU A 164 -1.97 8.45 10.01
C LEU A 164 -1.59 9.29 11.24
N GLY A 165 -1.56 10.62 11.11
CA GLY A 165 -1.33 11.52 12.25
C GLY A 165 -2.39 11.35 13.33
N LEU A 166 -3.66 11.24 12.94
CA LEU A 166 -4.77 10.98 13.86
C LEU A 166 -4.69 9.59 14.49
N LEU A 167 -4.41 8.54 13.70
CA LEU A 167 -4.24 7.18 14.20
C LEU A 167 -3.05 7.07 15.17
N TRP A 168 -1.98 7.83 14.92
CA TRP A 168 -0.81 7.89 15.80
C TRP A 168 -1.12 8.60 17.13
N LEU A 169 -1.92 9.67 17.10
CA LEU A 169 -2.38 10.35 18.32
C LEU A 169 -3.35 9.50 19.14
N LEU A 170 -4.17 8.69 18.48
CA LEU A 170 -5.12 7.77 19.11
C LEU A 170 -4.47 6.48 19.63
N HIS A 171 -3.16 6.30 19.38
CA HIS A 171 -2.46 5.10 19.78
C HIS A 171 -2.50 4.91 21.32
N PRO A 172 -2.81 3.70 21.82
CA PRO A 172 -2.99 3.44 23.25
C PRO A 172 -1.73 3.72 24.07
N ASP A 173 -0.55 3.40 23.51
CA ASP A 173 0.71 3.88 24.07
C ASP A 173 0.93 5.32 23.63
N SER A 174 1.04 6.24 24.60
CA SER A 174 1.27 7.65 24.30
C SER A 174 2.49 7.82 23.38
N PRO A 175 2.38 8.63 22.31
CA PRO A 175 3.44 8.76 21.31
C PRO A 175 4.78 9.20 21.91
N TRP A 176 4.73 9.98 22.98
CA TRP A 176 5.93 10.46 23.67
C TRP A 176 6.72 9.38 24.39
N GLN A 177 6.07 8.34 24.90
CA GLN A 177 6.78 7.21 25.51
C GLN A 177 7.55 6.41 24.47
N VAL A 178 7.01 6.24 23.26
CA VAL A 178 7.69 5.55 22.16
C VAL A 178 8.92 6.33 21.70
N LEU A 179 8.79 7.66 21.58
CA LEU A 179 9.92 8.54 21.26
C LEU A 179 11.00 8.50 22.36
N SER A 180 10.65 8.45 23.64
CA SER A 180 11.67 8.38 24.70
C SER A 180 12.46 7.06 24.73
N ARG A 181 11.91 5.97 24.18
CA ARG A 181 12.52 4.62 24.21
C ARG A 181 13.39 4.33 22.99
N GLY A 182 13.41 5.20 21.97
CA GLY A 182 14.20 5.00 20.76
C GLY A 182 15.68 5.29 20.97
N ASN A 183 16.55 4.57 20.27
CA ASN A 183 18.00 4.80 20.31
C ASN A 183 18.42 5.95 19.39
N TRP A 184 17.93 7.16 19.68
CA TRP A 184 18.11 8.38 18.87
C TRP A 184 19.52 9.01 18.97
N HIS A 185 20.45 8.37 19.66
CA HIS A 185 21.82 8.89 19.81
C HIS A 185 22.80 8.24 18.82
N SER A 186 22.39 7.18 18.12
CA SER A 186 23.25 6.47 17.17
C SER A 186 23.09 6.98 15.74
N LEU A 187 24.17 7.46 15.13
CA LEU A 187 24.17 7.88 13.71
C LEU A 187 23.84 6.71 12.78
N LEU A 188 24.33 5.50 13.10
CA LEU A 188 24.03 4.29 12.33
C LEU A 188 22.54 3.98 12.33
N PHE A 189 21.86 4.15 13.47
CA PHE A 189 20.41 3.98 13.56
C PHE A 189 19.67 4.94 12.63
N HIS A 190 20.07 6.22 12.58
CA HIS A 190 19.49 7.19 11.65
C HIS A 190 19.74 6.83 10.19
N GLY A 191 20.96 6.37 9.86
CA GLY A 191 21.32 5.93 8.53
C GLY A 191 20.43 4.78 8.04
N TYR A 192 20.28 3.72 8.84
CA TYR A 192 19.42 2.59 8.51
C TYR A 192 17.93 2.98 8.45
N LEU A 193 17.45 3.77 9.41
CA LEU A 193 16.07 4.25 9.41
C LEU A 193 15.77 5.05 8.15
N LEU A 194 16.66 5.99 7.78
CA LEU A 194 16.52 6.78 6.56
C LEU A 194 16.54 5.90 5.32
N ALA A 195 17.46 4.94 5.22
CA ALA A 195 17.55 4.02 4.10
C ALA A 195 16.27 3.19 3.92
N ILE A 196 15.72 2.62 5.01
CA ILE A 196 14.46 1.87 4.98
C ILE A 196 13.29 2.77 4.59
N LEU A 197 13.25 4.00 5.11
CA LEU A 197 12.21 4.96 4.78
C LEU A 197 12.26 5.42 3.33
N LEU A 198 13.45 5.62 2.76
CA LEU A 198 13.66 5.96 1.35
C LEU A 198 13.28 4.80 0.43
N LEU A 199 13.77 3.59 0.73
CA LEU A 199 13.45 2.40 -0.07
C LEU A 199 11.94 2.11 -0.04
N GLY A 200 11.31 2.23 1.13
CA GLY A 200 9.88 2.08 1.25
C GLY A 200 9.08 3.22 0.59
N MET A 201 9.62 4.45 0.56
CA MET A 201 9.02 5.55 -0.21
C MET A 201 9.03 5.23 -1.71
N VAL A 202 10.17 4.76 -2.23
CA VAL A 202 10.29 4.36 -3.64
C VAL A 202 9.30 3.24 -3.95
N LEU A 203 9.26 2.17 -3.15
CA LEU A 203 8.31 1.08 -3.35
C LEU A 203 6.84 1.56 -3.33
N ASN A 204 6.45 2.38 -2.36
CA ASN A 204 5.10 2.93 -2.27
C ASN A 204 4.76 3.84 -3.46
N PHE A 205 5.74 4.58 -3.97
CA PHE A 205 5.59 5.39 -5.17
C PHE A 205 5.35 4.50 -6.39
N LEU A 206 6.18 3.48 -6.63
CA LEU A 206 5.99 2.56 -7.75
C LEU A 206 4.63 1.84 -7.67
N VAL A 207 4.22 1.38 -6.48
CA VAL A 207 2.91 0.73 -6.29
C VAL A 207 1.76 1.71 -6.58
N GLY A 208 1.83 2.94 -6.06
CA GLY A 208 0.82 3.97 -6.29
C GLY A 208 0.71 4.37 -7.76
N ILE A 209 1.84 4.63 -8.42
CA ILE A 209 1.89 4.94 -9.85
C ILE A 209 1.44 3.76 -10.70
N SER A 210 1.80 2.51 -10.34
CA SER A 210 1.30 1.32 -11.03
C SER A 210 -0.22 1.20 -10.93
N ALA A 211 -0.81 1.52 -9.78
CA ALA A 211 -2.26 1.47 -9.58
C ALA A 211 -2.99 2.53 -10.42
N LEU A 212 -2.38 3.71 -10.56
CA LEU A 212 -2.95 4.85 -11.29
C LEU A 212 -2.75 4.77 -12.80
N CYS A 213 -1.58 4.32 -13.26
CA CYS A 213 -1.19 4.33 -14.67
C CYS A 213 -1.46 3.01 -15.41
N VAL A 214 -1.38 1.87 -14.71
CA VAL A 214 -1.41 0.54 -15.35
C VAL A 214 -2.66 -0.22 -14.95
N SER A 215 -2.74 -0.65 -13.69
CA SER A 215 -3.91 -1.30 -13.10
C SER A 215 -3.68 -1.55 -11.61
N PRO A 216 -4.76 -1.66 -10.81
CA PRO A 216 -4.66 -2.06 -9.41
C PRO A 216 -4.08 -3.48 -9.26
N LEU A 217 -4.29 -4.37 -10.24
CA LEU A 217 -3.71 -5.71 -10.26
C LEU A 217 -2.19 -5.69 -10.42
N ALA A 218 -1.66 -4.87 -11.32
CA ALA A 218 -0.22 -4.70 -11.48
C ALA A 218 0.42 -4.16 -10.19
N ALA A 219 -0.24 -3.23 -9.52
CA ALA A 219 0.20 -2.71 -8.22
C ALA A 219 0.20 -3.78 -7.14
N ALA A 220 -0.85 -4.61 -7.08
CA ALA A 220 -0.94 -5.74 -6.15
C ALA A 220 0.17 -6.76 -6.38
N VAL A 221 0.43 -7.13 -7.65
CA VAL A 221 1.52 -8.05 -8.02
C VAL A 221 2.88 -7.45 -7.66
N LEU A 222 3.11 -6.17 -7.93
CA LEU A 222 4.37 -5.50 -7.58
C LEU A 222 4.59 -5.51 -6.06
N HIS A 223 3.53 -5.28 -5.28
CA HIS A 223 3.60 -5.29 -3.82
C HIS A 223 3.82 -6.72 -3.25
N SER A 224 3.23 -7.75 -3.87
CA SER A 224 3.39 -9.15 -3.44
C SER A 224 4.55 -9.89 -4.12
N ALA A 225 5.26 -9.27 -5.06
CA ALA A 225 6.23 -9.91 -5.94
C ALA A 225 7.29 -10.73 -5.19
N LYS A 226 7.84 -10.18 -4.11
CA LYS A 226 8.83 -10.87 -3.29
C LYS A 226 8.26 -12.16 -2.67
N GLN A 227 7.05 -12.09 -2.12
CA GLN A 227 6.41 -13.23 -1.45
C GLN A 227 5.87 -14.27 -2.44
N MET A 228 5.60 -13.89 -3.68
CA MET A 228 5.27 -14.84 -4.74
C MET A 228 6.53 -15.49 -5.33
N GLY A 229 7.59 -14.71 -5.55
CA GLY A 229 8.81 -15.17 -6.19
C GLY A 229 9.68 -16.07 -5.31
N GLN A 230 9.83 -15.76 -4.02
CA GLN A 230 10.67 -16.54 -3.11
C GLN A 230 10.26 -18.03 -3.01
N PRO A 231 9.00 -18.41 -2.76
CA PRO A 231 8.62 -19.82 -2.66
C PRO A 231 8.77 -20.57 -4.00
N LEU A 232 8.53 -19.90 -5.14
CA LEU A 232 8.70 -20.51 -6.46
C LEU A 232 10.17 -20.78 -6.78
N LEU A 233 11.06 -19.86 -6.42
CA LEU A 233 12.51 -20.03 -6.61
C LEU A 233 13.08 -21.13 -5.71
N HIS A 234 12.48 -21.38 -4.54
CA HIS A 234 12.89 -22.48 -3.67
C HIS A 234 12.47 -23.87 -4.17
N LEU A 235 11.55 -23.93 -5.14
CA LEU A 235 11.07 -25.17 -5.78
C LEU A 235 11.80 -25.53 -7.08
N LEU A 236 12.56 -24.59 -7.66
CA LEU A 236 13.36 -24.73 -8.88
C LEU A 236 14.81 -25.06 -8.53
#